data_AF-A0A796SLM5-F1
#
_entry.id   AF-A0A796SLM5-F1
#
_cell.length_a   1.000
_cell.length_b   1.000
_cell.length_c   1.000
_cell.angle_alpha   90.00
_cell.angle_beta   90.00
_cell.angle_gamma   90.00
#
_symmetry.space_group_name_H-M   'P 1'
#
loop_
_entity.id
_entity.type
_entity.pdbx_description
1 polymer ?
#
loop_
_entity_poly.entity_id
_entity_poly.type
_entity_poly.pdbx_seq_one_letter_code
_entity_poly.pdbx_strand_id
1 'polypeptide(L)'
;MPAPNNYGVAGSPNSAIAHPDGLDCYGRVPEINSKGDVIPAGDIFLRVGRHTGPNRGFGVRHIWAEHEQELVKLGYATVNDVARFVRDIIRRGVPIYCEFNSTSGKHRPAVLKSSVGIVILEPREAPETESGWIYVVVTAYTRRTAHGTLVGHIE
;
A
#
# COMPACT_ATOMS: atom_id res chain seq x y z
N MET A 1 18.28 -5.54 22.24
CA MET A 1 17.12 -5.45 21.33
C MET A 1 16.99 -6.79 20.61
N PRO A 2 15.88 -7.53 20.71
CA PRO A 2 15.68 -8.72 19.88
C PRO A 2 15.73 -8.32 18.40
N ALA A 3 16.31 -9.18 17.56
CA ALA A 3 16.31 -8.96 16.12
C ALA A 3 14.86 -8.86 15.60
N PRO A 4 14.55 -7.96 14.66
CA PRO A 4 13.21 -7.87 14.11
C PRO A 4 12.82 -9.21 13.47
N ASN A 5 11.65 -9.72 13.85
CA ASN A 5 11.08 -10.92 13.23
C ASN A 5 10.82 -10.62 11.74
N ASN A 6 11.54 -11.31 10.86
CA ASN A 6 11.44 -11.13 9.41
C ASN A 6 10.40 -12.06 8.76
N TYR A 7 9.76 -12.94 9.54
CA TYR A 7 8.74 -13.91 9.10
C TYR A 7 9.19 -14.82 7.94
N GLY A 8 10.50 -14.97 7.71
CA GLY A 8 11.03 -15.71 6.56
C GLY A 8 11.06 -14.94 5.23
N VAL A 9 10.67 -13.66 5.22
CA VAL A 9 10.74 -12.80 4.02
C VAL A 9 12.19 -12.33 3.83
N ALA A 10 12.82 -12.71 2.72
CA ALA A 10 14.18 -12.29 2.37
C ALA A 10 14.24 -10.87 1.79
N GLY A 11 15.41 -10.24 1.86
CA GLY A 11 15.69 -8.94 1.24
C GLY A 11 15.71 -7.74 2.19
N SER A 12 16.21 -6.62 1.66
CA SER A 12 16.26 -5.33 2.37
C SER A 12 14.85 -4.72 2.47
N PRO A 13 14.56 -3.85 3.45
CA PRO A 13 13.22 -3.26 3.59
C PRO A 13 12.69 -2.55 2.34
N ASN A 14 13.57 -1.96 1.52
CA ASN A 14 13.20 -1.27 0.29
C ASN A 14 13.25 -2.17 -0.94
N SER A 15 13.56 -3.46 -0.82
CA SER A 15 13.48 -4.39 -1.94
C SER A 15 12.02 -4.54 -2.39
N ALA A 16 11.79 -4.53 -3.70
CA ALA A 16 10.46 -4.73 -4.27
C ALA A 16 10.01 -6.18 -4.07
N ILE A 17 8.71 -6.35 -3.86
CA ILE A 17 8.04 -7.66 -3.88
C ILE A 17 7.40 -7.79 -5.25
N ALA A 18 7.74 -8.85 -5.97
CA ALA A 18 7.16 -9.13 -7.27
C ALA A 18 5.63 -9.24 -7.19
N HIS A 19 4.93 -8.79 -8.23
CA HIS A 19 3.50 -9.02 -8.34
C HIS A 19 3.23 -10.52 -8.49
N PRO A 20 2.23 -11.09 -7.79
CA PRO A 20 1.98 -12.54 -7.84
C PRO A 20 1.54 -13.04 -9.22
N ASP A 21 0.95 -12.18 -10.05
CA ASP A 21 0.57 -12.49 -11.43
C ASP A 21 1.69 -12.19 -12.45
N GLY A 22 2.91 -11.83 -12.00
CA GLY A 22 4.05 -11.54 -12.88
C GLY A 22 4.05 -10.18 -13.56
N LEU A 23 3.22 -9.23 -13.09
CA LEU A 23 3.17 -7.85 -13.58
C LEU A 23 4.31 -7.00 -13.00
N ASP A 24 4.65 -5.91 -13.69
CA ASP A 24 5.71 -4.99 -13.27
C ASP A 24 5.34 -4.19 -12.01
N CYS A 25 4.04 -3.92 -11.80
CA CYS A 25 3.52 -3.19 -10.65
C CYS A 25 2.15 -3.74 -10.19
N TYR A 26 1.66 -3.25 -9.06
CA TYR A 26 0.38 -3.66 -8.47
C TYR A 26 -0.83 -2.88 -9.03
N GLY A 27 -0.59 -1.84 -9.80
CA GLY A 27 -1.60 -0.94 -10.35
C GLY A 27 -1.04 0.47 -10.48
N ARG A 28 -1.84 1.39 -11.03
CA ARG A 28 -1.42 2.78 -11.25
C ARG A 28 -2.44 3.75 -10.66
N VAL A 29 -1.93 4.74 -9.93
CA VAL A 29 -2.70 5.92 -9.55
C VAL A 29 -2.68 6.87 -10.74
N PRO A 30 -3.84 7.30 -11.28
CA PRO A 30 -3.88 8.33 -12.32
C PRO A 30 -3.50 9.69 -11.72
N GLU A 31 -3.17 10.65 -12.59
CA GLU A 31 -3.15 12.04 -12.14
C GLU A 31 -4.57 12.47 -11.77
N ILE A 32 -4.74 13.04 -10.57
CA ILE A 32 -6.05 13.45 -10.07
C ILE A 32 -6.00 14.92 -9.70
N ASN A 33 -6.88 15.68 -10.33
CA ASN A 33 -7.13 17.08 -10.02
C ASN A 33 -8.36 17.17 -9.10
N SER A 34 -8.16 17.52 -7.83
CA SER A 34 -9.24 17.60 -6.84
C SER A 34 -9.07 18.78 -5.90
N LYS A 35 -10.10 19.64 -5.83
CA LYS A 35 -10.19 20.79 -4.91
C LYS A 35 -8.98 21.75 -4.95
N GLY A 36 -8.39 21.93 -6.13
CA GLY A 36 -7.24 22.82 -6.33
C GLY A 36 -5.88 22.17 -6.03
N ASP A 37 -5.85 20.87 -5.75
CA ASP A 37 -4.62 20.10 -5.59
C ASP A 37 -4.47 19.05 -6.69
N VAL A 38 -3.21 18.72 -6.98
CA VAL A 38 -2.83 17.66 -7.91
C VAL A 38 -2.25 16.49 -7.12
N ILE A 39 -2.81 15.31 -7.32
CA ILE A 39 -2.19 14.05 -6.91
C ILE A 39 -1.49 13.51 -8.17
N PRO A 40 -0.16 13.33 -8.16
CA PRO A 40 0.58 12.92 -9.35
C PRO A 40 0.24 11.49 -9.76
N ALA A 41 0.35 11.19 -11.05
CA ALA A 41 0.28 9.81 -11.52
C ALA A 41 1.47 8.99 -11.00
N GLY A 42 1.30 7.68 -10.80
CA GLY A 42 2.42 6.83 -10.45
C GLY A 42 2.07 5.36 -10.25
N ASP A 43 3.04 4.49 -10.53
CA ASP A 43 2.89 3.05 -10.36
C ASP A 43 3.00 2.64 -8.89
N ILE A 44 2.25 1.61 -8.51
CA ILE A 44 2.15 1.13 -7.14
C ILE A 44 3.05 -0.08 -6.93
N PHE A 45 3.89 -0.01 -5.91
CA PHE A 45 4.82 -1.08 -5.54
C PHE A 45 4.64 -1.54 -4.10
N LEU A 46 4.68 -2.85 -3.92
CA LEU A 46 4.83 -3.48 -2.61
C LEU A 46 6.32 -3.69 -2.31
N ARG A 47 6.72 -3.45 -1.06
CA ARG A 47 8.10 -3.62 -0.60
C ARG A 47 8.16 -4.68 0.50
N VAL A 48 9.33 -5.30 0.67
CA VAL A 48 9.61 -6.25 1.78
C VAL A 48 9.24 -5.62 3.12
N GLY A 49 9.65 -4.37 3.31
CA GLY A 49 9.25 -3.58 4.46
C GLY A 49 9.93 -3.98 5.76
N ARG A 50 9.43 -3.38 6.85
CA ARG A 50 9.86 -3.64 8.23
C ARG A 50 8.76 -3.23 9.20
N HIS A 51 8.65 -3.94 10.31
CA HIS A 51 7.85 -3.54 11.46
C HIS A 51 8.79 -3.05 12.57
N THR A 52 8.52 -1.87 13.12
CA THR A 52 9.36 -1.26 14.17
C THR A 52 8.57 -0.92 15.44
N GLY A 53 7.29 -1.27 15.48
CA GLY A 53 6.41 -1.13 16.64
C GLY A 53 4.94 -0.97 16.21
N PRO A 54 4.00 -0.89 17.17
CA PRO A 54 2.58 -0.78 16.88
C PRO A 54 2.27 0.41 15.96
N ASN A 55 1.56 0.15 14.85
CA ASN A 55 1.26 1.14 13.80
C ASN A 55 2.51 1.84 13.20
N ARG A 56 3.69 1.21 13.33
CA ARG A 56 4.97 1.74 12.85
C ARG A 56 5.67 0.70 12.00
N GLY A 57 5.76 1.00 10.71
CA GLY A 57 6.38 0.14 9.73
C GLY A 57 5.82 0.39 8.34
N PHE A 58 6.24 -0.43 7.40
CA PHE A 58 5.64 -0.47 6.07
C PHE A 58 5.85 -1.85 5.42
N GLY A 59 5.11 -2.13 4.33
CA GLY A 59 5.32 -3.27 3.46
C GLY A 59 4.93 -4.63 4.07
N VAL A 60 5.36 -5.71 3.43
CA VAL A 60 4.93 -7.09 3.75
C VAL A 60 5.12 -7.45 5.22
N ARG A 61 6.31 -7.22 5.76
CA ARG A 61 6.61 -7.56 7.17
C ARG A 61 5.73 -6.78 8.15
N HIS A 62 5.38 -5.54 7.83
CA HIS A 62 4.51 -4.73 8.68
C HIS A 62 3.06 -5.18 8.61
N ILE A 63 2.55 -5.42 7.39
CA ILE A 63 1.19 -5.89 7.16
C ILE A 63 0.97 -7.19 7.91
N TRP A 64 1.87 -8.17 7.77
CA TRP A 64 1.75 -9.44 8.47
C TRP A 64 1.81 -9.27 9.99
N ALA A 65 2.79 -8.51 10.50
CA ALA A 65 2.96 -8.31 11.94
C ALA A 65 1.72 -7.71 12.64
N GLU A 66 1.03 -6.77 11.98
CA GLU A 66 -0.16 -6.11 12.54
C GLU A 66 -1.46 -6.89 12.28
N HIS A 67 -1.56 -7.54 11.11
CA HIS A 67 -2.84 -7.99 10.56
C HIS A 67 -2.92 -9.50 10.30
N GLU A 68 -1.94 -10.31 10.73
CA GLU A 68 -1.93 -11.77 10.54
C GLU A 68 -3.28 -12.43 10.90
N GLN A 69 -3.83 -12.11 12.08
CA GLN A 69 -5.05 -12.78 12.57
C GLN A 69 -6.27 -12.54 11.66
N GLU A 70 -6.39 -11.38 11.04
CA GLU A 70 -7.51 -11.08 10.14
C GLU A 70 -7.26 -11.63 8.72
N LEU A 71 -6.01 -11.62 8.26
CA LEU A 71 -5.61 -12.20 6.98
C LEU A 71 -5.84 -13.72 6.96
N VAL A 72 -5.43 -14.42 8.01
CA VAL A 72 -5.62 -15.87 8.15
C VAL A 72 -7.11 -16.24 8.12
N LYS A 73 -7.97 -15.45 8.77
CA LYS A 73 -9.44 -15.66 8.74
C LYS A 73 -10.05 -15.54 7.35
N LEU A 74 -9.43 -14.77 6.45
CA LEU A 74 -9.84 -14.64 5.05
C LEU A 74 -9.14 -15.63 4.10
N GLY A 75 -8.31 -16.53 4.62
CA GLY A 75 -7.60 -17.54 3.83
C GLY A 75 -6.21 -17.13 3.32
N TYR A 76 -5.65 -16.01 3.80
CA TYR A 76 -4.24 -15.64 3.58
C TYR A 76 -3.40 -16.23 4.72
N ALA A 77 -2.96 -17.47 4.54
CA ALA A 77 -2.47 -18.32 5.62
C ALA A 77 -1.01 -18.03 6.03
N THR A 78 -0.24 -17.38 5.17
CA THR A 78 1.20 -17.13 5.39
C THR A 78 1.58 -15.71 5.00
N VAL A 79 2.74 -15.25 5.50
CA VAL A 79 3.30 -13.94 5.09
C VAL A 79 3.47 -13.79 3.58
N ASN A 80 3.70 -14.89 2.86
CA ASN A 80 3.83 -14.89 1.40
C ASN A 80 2.49 -14.55 0.71
N ASP A 81 1.37 -14.76 1.39
CA ASP A 81 0.04 -14.44 0.87
C ASP A 81 -0.28 -12.93 0.95
N VAL A 82 0.54 -12.11 1.62
CA VAL A 82 0.36 -10.65 1.66
C VAL A 82 0.40 -10.03 0.26
N ALA A 83 1.28 -10.51 -0.61
CA ALA A 83 1.34 -10.07 -2.00
C ALA A 83 0.01 -10.34 -2.72
N ARG A 84 -0.59 -11.52 -2.50
CA ARG A 84 -1.92 -11.86 -3.04
C ARG A 84 -3.00 -10.96 -2.47
N PHE A 85 -3.00 -10.71 -1.17
CA PHE A 85 -3.98 -9.83 -0.51
C PHE A 85 -3.94 -8.40 -1.05
N VAL A 86 -2.75 -7.80 -1.15
CA VAL A 86 -2.57 -6.45 -1.72
C VAL A 86 -3.05 -6.42 -3.16
N ARG A 87 -2.66 -7.41 -3.98
CA ARG A 87 -3.13 -7.56 -5.36
C ARG A 87 -4.65 -7.66 -5.46
N ASP A 88 -5.30 -8.36 -4.55
CA ASP A 88 -6.76 -8.52 -4.56
C ASP A 88 -7.50 -7.25 -4.14
N ILE A 89 -6.84 -6.33 -3.43
CA ILE A 89 -7.36 -4.98 -3.14
C ILE A 89 -7.12 -4.02 -4.30
N ILE A 90 -5.92 -4.01 -4.89
CA ILE A 90 -5.55 -3.06 -5.94
C ILE A 90 -5.99 -3.60 -7.29
N ARG A 91 -7.18 -3.17 -7.72
CA ARG A 91 -7.76 -3.52 -9.02
C ARG A 91 -8.23 -2.26 -9.73
N ARG A 92 -8.29 -2.32 -11.04
CA ARG A 92 -8.90 -1.27 -11.86
C ARG A 92 -10.29 -0.90 -11.33
N GLY A 93 -10.57 0.40 -11.25
CA GLY A 93 -11.83 0.94 -10.76
C GLY A 93 -11.97 0.98 -9.24
N VAL A 94 -10.94 0.58 -8.47
CA VAL A 94 -10.97 0.70 -7.00
C VAL A 94 -10.93 2.18 -6.60
N PRO A 95 -11.90 2.65 -5.78
CA PRO A 95 -11.95 4.01 -5.29
C PRO A 95 -10.68 4.44 -4.53
N ILE A 96 -10.21 5.64 -4.84
CA ILE A 96 -9.08 6.32 -4.18
C ILE A 96 -9.66 7.40 -3.28
N TYR A 97 -9.41 7.27 -1.98
CA TYR A 97 -9.74 8.28 -0.97
C TYR A 97 -8.48 9.01 -0.53
N CYS A 98 -8.62 10.31 -0.29
CA CYS A 98 -7.53 11.15 0.18
C CYS A 98 -7.86 11.69 1.57
N GLU A 99 -6.96 11.44 2.54
CA GLU A 99 -7.03 12.07 3.86
C GLU A 99 -6.21 13.37 3.82
N PHE A 100 -6.88 14.51 4.02
CA PHE A 100 -6.25 15.85 3.93
C PHE A 100 -5.52 16.27 5.21
N ASN A 101 -5.50 15.42 6.23
CA ASN A 101 -5.14 15.81 7.60
C ASN A 101 -3.89 15.08 8.15
N SER A 102 -2.88 14.84 7.32
CA SER A 102 -1.60 14.32 7.83
C SER A 102 -0.85 15.45 8.56
N THR A 103 -0.77 15.36 9.89
CA THR A 103 -0.08 16.30 10.80
C THR A 103 1.44 16.44 10.53
N SER A 104 2.01 15.60 9.65
CA SER A 104 3.45 15.58 9.30
C SER A 104 3.80 16.37 8.02
N GLY A 105 2.84 17.06 7.39
CA GLY A 105 3.08 17.87 6.19
C GLY A 105 2.87 17.12 4.87
N LYS A 106 2.18 17.82 3.95
CA LYS A 106 2.00 17.69 2.47
C LYS A 106 1.95 16.33 1.75
N HIS A 107 2.22 15.19 2.38
CA HIS A 107 2.12 13.88 1.74
C HIS A 107 0.77 13.27 2.09
N ARG A 108 -0.15 13.38 1.13
CA ARG A 108 -1.50 12.85 1.27
C ARG A 108 -1.47 11.34 1.08
N PRO A 109 -1.75 10.52 2.10
CA PRO A 109 -1.88 9.10 1.89
C PRO A 109 -3.09 8.85 0.99
N ALA A 110 -2.89 8.03 -0.04
CA ALA A 110 -3.98 7.55 -0.87
C ALA A 110 -4.49 6.23 -0.27
N VAL A 111 -5.77 6.21 0.08
CA VAL A 111 -6.45 5.07 0.69
C VAL A 111 -7.29 4.40 -0.39
N LEU A 112 -6.88 3.20 -0.79
CA LEU A 112 -7.63 2.37 -1.73
C LEU A 112 -8.61 1.51 -0.97
N LYS A 113 -9.87 1.48 -1.42
CA LYS A 113 -10.93 0.72 -0.76
C LYS A 113 -11.61 -0.24 -1.72
N SER A 114 -11.51 -1.53 -1.44
CA SER A 114 -12.22 -2.58 -2.17
C SER A 114 -13.20 -3.32 -1.25
N SER A 115 -13.90 -4.33 -1.80
CA SER A 115 -14.66 -5.30 -1.00
C SER A 115 -13.75 -6.22 -0.19
N VAL A 116 -12.48 -6.36 -0.55
CA VAL A 116 -11.51 -7.25 0.12
C VAL A 116 -10.86 -6.57 1.33
N GLY A 117 -10.58 -5.27 1.23
CA GLY A 117 -9.94 -4.52 2.31
C GLY A 117 -9.52 -3.11 1.90
N ILE A 118 -8.61 -2.54 2.69
CA ILE A 118 -8.02 -1.23 2.47
C ILE A 118 -6.52 -1.38 2.25
N VAL A 119 -5.97 -0.59 1.33
CA VAL A 119 -4.52 -0.35 1.18
C VAL A 119 -4.23 1.14 1.40
N ILE A 120 -3.20 1.43 2.18
CA ILE A 120 -2.68 2.80 2.36
C ILE A 120 -1.39 2.94 1.56
N LEU A 121 -1.36 3.95 0.69
CA LEU A 121 -0.24 4.29 -0.15
C LEU A 121 0.44 5.58 0.32
N GLU A 122 1.76 5.60 0.20
CA GLU A 122 2.59 6.79 0.38
C GLU A 122 3.22 7.17 -0.97
N PRO A 123 3.02 8.41 -1.46
CA PRO A 123 3.69 8.90 -2.66
C PRO A 123 5.18 9.12 -2.37
N ARG A 124 6.04 8.77 -3.33
CA ARG A 124 7.48 9.02 -3.29
C ARG A 124 7.96 9.56 -4.63
N GLU A 125 8.84 10.55 -4.56
CA GLU A 125 9.54 11.05 -5.74
C GLU A 125 10.41 9.92 -6.32
N ALA A 126 10.33 9.75 -7.63
CA ALA A 126 11.11 8.82 -8.42
C ALA A 126 11.37 9.49 -9.79
N PRO A 127 12.30 10.46 -9.86
CA PRO A 127 12.58 11.25 -11.06
C PRO A 127 12.94 10.42 -12.30
N GLU A 128 13.34 9.17 -12.11
CA GLU A 128 13.64 8.20 -13.15
C GLU A 128 12.40 7.64 -13.87
N THR A 129 11.20 7.83 -13.31
CA THR A 129 9.93 7.39 -13.90
C THR A 129 9.29 8.48 -14.74
N GLU A 130 8.42 8.11 -15.69
CA GLU A 130 7.76 9.06 -16.60
C GLU A 130 6.96 10.13 -15.85
N SER A 131 6.30 9.76 -14.75
CA SER A 131 5.53 10.71 -13.95
C SER A 131 6.37 11.46 -12.92
N GLY A 132 7.60 11.00 -12.66
CA GLY A 132 8.43 11.47 -11.56
C GLY A 132 8.00 10.96 -10.18
N TRP A 133 7.01 10.07 -10.11
CA TRP A 133 6.41 9.60 -8.85
C TRP A 133 6.05 8.11 -8.87
N ILE A 134 6.20 7.48 -7.71
CA ILE A 134 5.69 6.14 -7.43
C ILE A 134 4.87 6.14 -6.13
N TYR A 135 4.10 5.09 -5.94
CA TYR A 135 3.34 4.84 -4.71
C TYR A 135 3.85 3.58 -4.04
N VAL A 136 4.12 3.65 -2.74
CA VAL A 136 4.54 2.50 -1.94
C VAL A 136 3.43 2.10 -0.99
N VAL A 137 3.11 0.81 -0.98
CA VAL A 137 2.18 0.23 -0.01
C VAL A 137 2.79 0.31 1.39
N VAL A 138 2.17 1.12 2.26
CA VAL A 138 2.56 1.26 3.66
C VAL A 138 1.94 0.13 4.47
N THR A 139 0.61 0.01 4.42
CA THR A 139 -0.12 -1.02 5.14
C THR A 139 -1.37 -1.44 4.37
N ALA A 140 -1.93 -2.58 4.74
CA ALA A 140 -3.14 -3.13 4.19
C ALA A 140 -3.87 -3.95 5.26
N TYR A 141 -5.19 -3.83 5.34
CA TYR A 141 -6.00 -4.50 6.35
C TYR A 141 -7.44 -4.70 5.90
N THR A 142 -8.18 -5.57 6.58
CA THR A 142 -9.51 -6.05 6.13
C THR A 142 -10.66 -5.10 6.47
N ARG A 143 -10.47 -4.20 7.44
CA ARG A 143 -11.46 -3.20 7.83
C ARG A 143 -11.79 -2.29 6.65
N ARG A 144 -13.09 -2.08 6.39
CA ARG A 144 -13.61 -1.37 5.19
C ARG A 144 -14.01 0.09 5.42
N THR A 145 -13.80 0.61 6.61
CA THR A 145 -14.08 2.02 6.93
C THR A 145 -12.86 2.86 6.60
N ALA A 146 -12.81 3.38 5.36
CA ALA A 146 -11.88 4.42 4.96
C ALA A 146 -12.41 5.78 5.43
N HIS A 147 -11.52 6.64 5.91
CA HIS A 147 -11.80 8.06 6.13
C HIS A 147 -11.22 8.86 4.94
N GLY A 148 -11.79 10.03 4.65
CA GLY A 148 -11.31 10.91 3.57
C GLY A 148 -12.34 11.23 2.47
N THR A 149 -11.95 12.07 1.51
CA THR A 149 -12.79 12.40 0.34
C THR A 149 -12.44 11.47 -0.81
N LEU A 150 -13.45 10.98 -1.53
CA LEU A 150 -13.26 10.26 -2.79
C LEU A 150 -12.68 11.22 -3.83
N VAL A 151 -11.54 10.89 -4.40
CA VAL A 151 -10.83 11.75 -5.36
C VAL A 151 -10.66 11.12 -6.75
N GLY A 152 -10.69 9.78 -6.85
CA GLY A 152 -10.52 9.10 -8.13
C GLY A 152 -10.69 7.59 -8.03
N HIS A 153 -10.25 6.89 -9.06
CA HIS A 153 -10.25 5.42 -9.13
C HIS A 153 -8.93 4.95 -9.76
N ILE A 154 -8.49 3.74 -9.41
CA ILE A 154 -7.31 3.08 -9.99
C ILE A 154 -7.53 2.77 -11.48
N GLU A 155 -6.48 2.93 -12.30
CA GLU A 155 -6.46 2.57 -13.72
C GLU A 155 -6.23 1.07 -13.99
#